data_AF-A0A6J7L3F6-F1
#
_entry.id   AF-A0A6J7L3F6-F1
#
_cell.length_a   1.000
_cell.length_b   1.000
_cell.length_c   1.000
_cell.angle_alpha   90.00
_cell.angle_beta   90.00
_cell.angle_gamma   90.00
#
_symmetry.space_group_name_H-M   'P 1'
#
loop_
_entity.id
_entity.type
_entity.pdbx_description
1 polymer ?
#
loop_
_entity_poly.entity_id
_entity_poly.type
_entity_poly.pdbx_seq_one_letter_code
_entity_poly.pdbx_strand_id
1 'polypeptide(L)' 'MVIASNFLTVISSTVGTLFGIAMIVPSIAVGWRRMHDTNRAGWWSIIPIVGFIFALQRSDPNMNEYGPPAPPAL' A
#
# COMPACT_ATOMS: atom_id res chain seq x y z
N MET A 1 -3.90 18.27 -39.23
CA MET A 1 -4.46 17.40 -38.16
C MET A 1 -3.34 16.50 -37.59
N VAL A 2 -2.29 17.09 -37.02
CA VAL A 2 -1.16 16.35 -36.39
C VAL A 2 -0.78 17.03 -35.07
N ILE A 3 -0.76 18.37 -35.03
CA ILE A 3 -0.54 19.11 -33.78
C ILE A 3 -1.65 18.81 -32.75
N ALA A 4 -2.90 18.74 -33.18
CA ALA A 4 -4.05 18.41 -32.31
C ALA A 4 -3.98 16.99 -31.71
N SER A 5 -3.52 15.99 -32.49
CA SER A 5 -3.41 14.60 -31.99
C SER A 5 -2.25 14.44 -30.99
N ASN A 6 -1.14 15.15 -31.20
CA ASN A 6 -0.04 15.18 -30.24
C ASN A 6 -0.45 15.85 -28.92
N PHE A 7 -1.21 16.96 -28.98
CA PHE A 7 -1.70 17.64 -27.78
C PHE A 7 -2.63 16.76 -26.93
N LEU A 8 -3.58 16.09 -27.59
CA LEU A 8 -4.49 15.17 -26.90
C LEU A 8 -3.74 13.98 -26.25
N THR A 9 -2.70 13.48 -26.92
CA THR A 9 -1.86 12.38 -26.41
C THR A 9 -1.14 12.80 -25.13
N VAL A 10 -0.53 13.99 -25.10
CA VAL A 10 0.19 14.52 -23.92
C VAL A 10 -0.75 14.73 -22.72
N ILE A 11 -1.96 15.26 -22.95
CA ILE A 11 -2.96 15.40 -21.88
C ILE A 11 -3.34 14.03 -21.33
N SER A 12 -3.68 13.08 -22.21
CA SER A 12 -4.11 11.74 -21.81
C SER A 12 -3.01 11.00 -21.04
N SER A 13 -1.76 11.05 -21.50
CA SER A 13 -0.64 10.36 -20.84
C SER A 13 -0.31 10.98 -19.48
N THR A 14 -0.38 12.30 -19.35
CA THR A 14 -0.07 13.02 -18.10
C THR A 14 -1.11 12.72 -17.03
N VAL A 15 -2.40 12.79 -17.38
CA VAL A 15 -3.49 12.45 -16.46
C VAL A 15 -3.41 10.97 -16.05
N GLY A 16 -3.16 10.07 -17.00
CA GLY A 16 -3.00 8.63 -16.70
C GLY A 16 -1.84 8.35 -15.73
N THR A 17 -0.70 9.04 -15.91
CA THR A 17 0.47 8.87 -15.03
C THR A 17 0.20 9.38 -13.62
N LEU A 18 -0.41 10.57 -13.50
CA LEU A 18 -0.80 11.14 -12.20
C LEU A 18 -1.77 10.22 -11.45
N PHE A 19 -2.77 9.68 -12.15
CA PHE A 19 -3.72 8.74 -11.58
C PHE A 19 -3.05 7.42 -11.14
N GLY A 20 -2.12 6.90 -11.94
CA GLY A 20 -1.35 5.71 -11.60
C GLY A 20 -0.57 5.89 -10.30
N ILE A 21 0.13 7.02 -10.15
CA ILE A 21 0.87 7.34 -8.93
C ILE A 21 -0.08 7.50 -7.73
N ALA A 22 -1.20 8.20 -7.93
CA ALA A 22 -2.21 8.39 -6.90
C ALA A 22 -2.81 7.06 -6.40
N MET A 23 -2.90 6.04 -7.26
CA MET A 23 -3.37 4.69 -6.90
C MET A 23 -2.29 3.81 -6.26
N ILE A 24 -1.01 4.04 -6.55
CA ILE A 24 0.10 3.31 -5.92
C ILE A 24 0.21 3.65 -4.43
N VAL A 25 0.05 4.92 -4.06
CA VAL A 25 0.12 5.36 -2.66
C VAL A 25 -0.80 4.57 -1.71
N PRO A 26 -2.11 4.43 -1.94
CA PRO A 26 -3.00 3.67 -1.07
C PRO A 26 -2.68 2.17 -1.08
N SER A 27 -2.22 1.61 -2.20
CA SER A 27 -1.84 0.19 -2.27
C SER A 27 -0.66 -0.13 -1.33
N ILE A 28 0.34 0.75 -1.28
CA ILE A 28 1.49 0.62 -0.36
C ILE A 28 1.06 0.93 1.08
N ALA A 29 0.19 1.94 1.29
CA ALA A 29 -0.27 2.33 2.62
C ALA A 29 -1.02 1.20 3.35
N VAL A 30 -1.87 0.44 2.64
CA VAL A 30 -2.58 -0.71 3.21
C VAL A 30 -1.60 -1.81 3.64
N GLY A 31 -0.61 -2.09 2.80
CA GLY A 31 0.44 -3.05 3.11
C GLY A 31 1.26 -2.64 4.33
N TRP A 32 1.69 -1.38 4.39
CA TRP A 32 2.41 -0.80 5.52
C TRP A 32 1.63 -0.92 6.84
N ARG A 33 0.32 -0.67 6.81
CA ARG A 33 -0.55 -0.83 7.99
C ARG A 33 -0.60 -2.28 8.47
N ARG A 34 -0.80 -3.25 7.57
CA ARG A 34 -0.86 -4.68 7.95
C ARG A 34 0.43 -5.18 8.57
N MET A 35 1.55 -4.63 8.15
CA MET A 35 2.84 -4.96 8.72
C MET A 35 3.03 -4.43 10.13
N HIS A 36 2.60 -3.19 10.38
CA HIS A 36 2.58 -2.63 11.74
C HIS A 36 1.70 -3.47 12.67
N ASP A 37 0.59 -4.01 12.19
CA ASP A 37 -0.29 -4.91 12.96
C ASP A 37 0.41 -6.23 13.38
N THR A 38 1.52 -6.60 12.73
CA THR A 38 2.35 -7.79 13.04
C THR A 38 3.69 -7.45 13.69
N ASN A 39 3.87 -6.20 14.15
CA ASN A 39 5.10 -5.73 14.79
C ASN A 39 6.34 -5.84 13.85
N ARG A 40 6.14 -5.60 12.55
CA ARG A 40 7.19 -5.60 11.51
C ARG A 40 7.25 -4.25 10.80
N ALA A 41 8.44 -3.87 10.35
CA ALA A 41 8.63 -2.65 9.56
C ALA A 41 7.83 -2.71 8.24
N GLY A 42 7.14 -1.63 7.86
CA GLY A 42 6.31 -1.61 6.66
C GLY A 42 7.05 -1.85 5.33
N TRP A 43 8.38 -1.80 5.35
CA TRP A 43 9.25 -2.11 4.21
C TRP A 43 9.10 -3.53 3.67
N TRP A 44 8.70 -4.54 4.47
CA TRP A 44 8.55 -5.89 3.90
C TRP A 44 7.31 -6.05 3.02
N SER A 45 6.42 -5.05 2.96
CA SER A 45 5.23 -5.09 2.11
C SER A 45 5.58 -4.83 0.65
N ILE A 46 6.75 -4.26 0.38
CA ILE A 46 7.27 -4.03 -0.97
C ILE A 46 7.72 -5.36 -1.60
N ILE A 47 8.03 -6.37 -0.77
CA ILE A 47 8.39 -7.70 -1.24
C ILE A 47 7.09 -8.52 -1.35
N PRO A 48 6.56 -8.78 -2.56
CA PRO A 48 5.20 -9.30 -2.73
C PRO A 48 4.98 -10.66 -2.05
N ILE A 49 5.97 -11.55 -2.09
CA ILE A 49 5.86 -12.89 -1.48
C ILE A 49 5.90 -12.80 0.05
N VAL A 50 6.82 -12.01 0.60
CA VAL A 50 7.02 -11.89 2.05
C VAL A 50 5.89 -11.07 2.68
N GLY A 51 5.49 -9.97 2.04
CA GLY A 51 4.32 -9.18 2.42
C GLY A 51 3.02 -9.99 2.38
N PHE A 52 2.85 -10.88 1.39
CA PHE A 52 1.66 -11.76 1.34
C PHE A 52 1.64 -12.78 2.47
N ILE A 53 2.77 -13.41 2.79
CA ILE A 53 2.87 -14.35 3.92
C ILE A 53 2.57 -13.64 5.24
N PHE A 54 3.15 -12.46 5.47
CA PHE A 54 2.89 -11.67 6.68
C PHE A 54 1.47 -11.10 6.73
N ALA A 55 0.85 -10.77 5.60
CA ALA A 55 -0.54 -10.32 5.56
C ALA A 55 -1.54 -11.42 5.95
N LEU A 56 -1.17 -12.69 5.81
CA LEU A 56 -1.95 -13.85 6.25
C LEU A 56 -1.63 -14.26 7.70
N GLN A 57 -0.59 -13.71 8.31
CA GLN A 57 -0.28 -13.98 9.70
C GLN A 57 -1.23 -13.23 10.64
N ARG A 58 -1.43 -13.84 11.80
CA ARG A 58 -2.23 -13.24 12.88
C ARG A 58 -1.48 -12.04 13.45
N SER A 59 -2.21 -10.97 13.77
CA SER A 59 -1.64 -9.86 14.54
C SER A 59 -1.00 -10.34 15.83
N ASP A 60 0.05 -9.64 16.25
CA ASP A 60 0.77 -9.94 17.49
C ASP A 60 -0.17 -9.73 18.69
N PRO A 61 -0.37 -10.74 19.57
CA PRO A 61 -1.20 -10.61 20.75
C PRO A 61 -0.51 -9.83 21.88
N ASN A 62 0.79 -9.54 21.76
CA ASN A 62 1.54 -8.77 22.75
C ASN A 62 1.42 -7.27 22.49
N MET A 63 1.76 -6.47 23.50
CA MET A 63 1.90 -5.03 23.31
C MET A 63 3.00 -4.76 22.28
N ASN A 64 2.67 -4.02 21.23
CA ASN A 64 3.62 -3.64 20.19
C ASN A 64 3.88 -2.13 20.20
N GLU A 65 4.97 -1.71 19.57
CA GLU A 65 5.39 -0.29 19.50
C GLU A 65 4.39 0.57 18.71
N TYR A 66 3.52 -0.07 17.92
CA TYR A 66 2.53 0.58 17.05
C TYR A 66 1.15 0.72 17.70
N GLY A 67 0.91 0.13 18.87
CA GLY A 67 -0.34 0.22 19.62
C GLY A 67 -0.64 -0.99 20.51
N PRO A 68 -1.52 -0.84 21.51
CA PRO A 68 -1.99 -1.96 22.32
C PRO A 68 -2.84 -2.93 21.47
N PRO A 69 -2.73 -4.25 21.70
CA PRO A 69 -3.56 -5.25 21.01
C PRO A 69 -5.04 -5.02 21.34
N ALA A 70 -5.92 -5.41 20.42
CA ALA A 70 -7.36 -5.37 20.66
C ALA A 70 -7.70 -6.19 21.92
N PRO A 71 -8.62 -5.69 22.79
CA PRO A 71 -9.05 -6.45 23.95
C PRO A 71 -9.55 -7.84 23.51
N PRO A 72 -9.27 -8.91 24.27
CA PRO A 72 -9.77 -10.23 23.94
C PRO A 72 -11.30 -10.17 23.82
N ALA A 73 -11.82 -10.65 22.69
CA ALA A 73 -13.26 -10.82 22.52
C ALA A 73 -13.75 -11.81 23.59
N LEU A 74 -14.72 -11.36 24.40
CA LEU A 74 -15.33 -12.12 25.50
C LEU A 74 -15.88 -13.48 25.06
#